data_AF-A0AA48GQI9-F1
#
_entry.id   AF-A0AA48GQI9-F1
#
_cell.length_a   1.000
_cell.length_b   1.000
_cell.length_c   1.000
_cell.angle_alpha   90.00
_cell.angle_beta   90.00
_cell.angle_gamma   90.00
#
_symmetry.space_group_name_H-M   'P 1'
#
loop_
_entity.id
_entity.type
_entity.pdbx_description
1 polymer ?
#
loop_
_entity_poly.entity_id
_entity_poly.type
_entity_poly.pdbx_seq_one_letter_code
_entity_poly.pdbx_strand_id
1 'polypeptide(L)'
;MKLARLFVLAALACAPALRAGEAAPEVQAKFLKVIVSSSGSNRIACSDPALRPALEALGLQVDGNAQVIWATSVPEAKVSKAMGKLVVAGRRELASASCVLIEEEGGRPKLLLNTNNLRSSKVQLGDALLKLAEKI
;
A
#
# COMPACT_ATOMS: atom_id res chain seq x y z
N MET A 1 37.02 43.13 14.73
CA MET A 1 35.70 42.60 14.32
C MET A 1 35.79 42.06 12.90
N LYS A 2 35.67 40.74 12.71
CA LYS A 2 35.29 40.05 11.46
C LYS A 2 35.36 38.54 11.73
N LEU A 3 34.31 37.99 12.32
CA LEU A 3 34.14 36.53 12.42
C LEU A 3 33.77 36.00 11.03
N ALA A 4 34.53 35.02 10.57
CA ALA A 4 34.29 34.26 9.36
C ALA A 4 32.90 33.61 9.42
N ARG A 5 32.08 33.89 8.40
CA ARG A 5 30.77 33.25 8.21
C ARG A 5 31.00 31.77 7.89
N LEU A 6 30.68 30.90 8.85
CA LEU A 6 30.58 29.46 8.63
C LEU A 6 29.47 29.20 7.60
N PHE A 7 29.88 28.66 6.45
CA PHE A 7 29.03 27.92 5.54
C PHE A 7 28.57 26.65 6.27
N VAL A 8 27.29 26.55 6.59
CA VAL A 8 26.64 25.26 6.89
C VAL A 8 25.57 25.05 5.83
N LEU A 9 25.94 24.36 4.75
CA LEU A 9 24.98 23.72 3.86
C LEU A 9 24.28 22.63 4.68
N ALA A 10 23.08 22.92 5.16
CA ALA A 10 22.18 21.87 5.61
C ALA A 10 21.62 21.16 4.36
N ALA A 11 22.35 20.18 3.87
CA ALA A 11 21.81 19.16 2.96
C ALA A 11 20.85 18.28 3.76
N LEU A 12 19.64 18.80 3.98
CA LEU A 12 18.55 18.03 4.56
C LEU A 12 18.11 17.01 3.50
N ALA A 13 18.68 15.82 3.59
CA ALA A 13 18.26 14.68 2.79
C ALA A 13 16.75 14.52 2.94
N CYS A 14 16.04 14.65 1.82
CA CYS A 14 14.61 14.47 1.70
C CYS A 14 14.32 12.96 1.84
N ALA A 15 14.47 12.42 3.05
CA ALA A 15 13.97 11.10 3.36
C ALA A 15 12.44 11.18 3.31
N PRO A 16 11.75 10.32 2.54
CA PRO A 16 10.30 10.27 2.60
C PRO A 16 9.93 9.98 4.05
N ALA A 17 9.21 10.92 4.67
CA ALA A 17 8.71 10.75 6.02
C ALA A 17 7.71 9.60 5.99
N LEU A 18 8.19 8.38 6.29
CA LEU A 18 7.34 7.24 6.63
C LEU A 18 6.39 7.72 7.72
N ARG A 19 5.09 7.75 7.42
CA ARG A 19 4.09 8.12 8.41
C ARG A 19 4.02 7.00 9.43
N ALA A 20 3.94 7.36 10.71
CA ALA A 20 3.88 6.40 11.80
C ALA A 20 2.81 5.32 11.53
N GLY A 21 3.20 4.05 11.52
CA GLY A 21 2.32 2.90 11.24
C GLY A 21 2.32 2.42 9.78
N GLU A 22 2.94 3.13 8.84
CA GLU A 22 3.19 2.61 7.48
C GLU A 22 4.49 1.82 7.45
N ALA A 23 4.44 0.60 6.89
CA ALA A 23 5.64 -0.17 6.59
C ALA A 23 6.47 0.51 5.48
N ALA A 24 7.77 0.23 5.41
CA ALA A 24 8.63 0.71 4.33
C ALA A 24 8.09 0.31 2.94
N PRO A 25 8.24 1.15 1.88
CA PRO A 25 7.70 0.86 0.55
C PRO A 25 8.13 -0.51 0.00
N GLU A 26 9.35 -0.96 0.28
CA GLU A 26 9.87 -2.25 -0.14
C GLU A 26 9.14 -3.42 0.53
N VAL A 27 8.74 -3.24 1.79
CA VAL A 27 7.93 -4.22 2.54
C VAL A 27 6.52 -4.24 1.99
N GLN A 28 5.89 -3.07 1.84
CA GLN A 28 4.56 -2.93 1.24
C GLN A 28 4.49 -3.59 -0.15
N ALA A 29 5.50 -3.36 -0.99
CA ALA A 29 5.58 -3.93 -2.34
C ALA A 29 5.63 -5.47 -2.33
N LYS A 30 6.33 -6.08 -1.35
CA LYS A 30 6.35 -7.55 -1.19
C LYS A 30 4.98 -8.10 -0.83
N PHE A 31 4.26 -7.47 0.10
CA PHE A 31 2.88 -7.86 0.44
C PHE A 31 1.95 -7.68 -0.75
N LEU A 32 2.05 -6.55 -1.46
CA LEU A 32 1.27 -6.29 -2.67
C LEU A 32 1.55 -7.31 -3.77
N LYS A 33 2.81 -7.75 -3.94
CA LYS A 33 3.14 -8.83 -4.87
C LYS A 33 2.37 -10.10 -4.54
N VAL A 34 2.31 -10.49 -3.25
CA VAL A 34 1.55 -11.67 -2.82
C VAL A 34 0.06 -11.48 -3.06
N ILE A 35 -0.51 -10.31 -2.71
CA ILE A 35 -1.94 -10.02 -2.89
C ILE A 35 -2.33 -10.04 -4.37
N VAL A 36 -1.57 -9.36 -5.22
CA VAL A 36 -1.81 -9.28 -6.67
C VAL A 36 -1.68 -10.66 -7.30
N SER A 37 -0.65 -11.43 -6.94
CA SER A 37 -0.50 -12.80 -7.45
C SER A 37 -1.64 -13.71 -6.99
N SER A 38 -2.08 -13.56 -5.74
CA SER A 38 -3.23 -14.29 -5.17
C SER A 38 -4.55 -13.96 -5.87
N SER A 39 -4.65 -12.77 -6.48
CA SER A 39 -5.79 -12.37 -7.33
C SER A 39 -5.78 -12.96 -8.74
N GLY A 40 -4.77 -13.75 -9.10
CA GLY A 40 -4.57 -14.25 -10.46
C GLY A 40 -4.11 -13.19 -11.46
N SER A 41 -3.60 -12.05 -10.97
CA SER A 41 -3.11 -10.95 -11.80
C SER A 41 -1.63 -10.66 -11.54
N ASN A 42 -1.03 -9.84 -12.42
CA ASN A 42 0.27 -9.20 -12.21
C ASN A 42 0.17 -7.67 -12.27
N ARG A 43 -1.05 -7.12 -12.33
CA ARG A 43 -1.30 -5.69 -12.51
C ARG A 43 -1.86 -5.04 -11.25
N ILE A 44 -1.44 -3.81 -10.99
CA ILE A 44 -1.91 -3.01 -9.87
C ILE A 44 -2.06 -1.54 -10.28
N ALA A 45 -3.13 -0.90 -9.84
CA ALA A 45 -3.28 0.55 -9.94
C ALA A 45 -2.56 1.18 -8.74
N CYS A 46 -1.57 2.03 -8.99
CA CYS A 46 -0.79 2.68 -7.94
C CYS A 46 -0.40 4.09 -8.40
N SER A 47 -0.85 5.09 -7.65
CA SER A 47 -0.53 6.51 -7.86
C SER A 47 0.62 7.00 -6.96
N ASP A 48 1.08 6.14 -6.04
CA ASP A 48 2.12 6.46 -5.06
C ASP A 48 3.53 6.43 -5.71
N PRO A 49 4.22 7.58 -5.79
CA PRO A 49 5.53 7.66 -6.45
C PRO A 49 6.65 6.96 -5.66
N ALA A 50 6.49 6.77 -4.34
CA ALA A 50 7.49 6.08 -3.53
C ALA A 50 7.36 4.56 -3.66
N LEU A 51 6.13 4.06 -3.81
CA LEU A 51 5.86 2.63 -3.88
C LEU A 51 6.01 2.06 -5.30
N ARG A 52 5.68 2.85 -6.33
CA ARG A 52 5.71 2.42 -7.72
C ARG A 52 7.03 1.76 -8.16
N PRO A 53 8.23 2.34 -7.89
CA PRO A 53 9.49 1.72 -8.29
C PRO A 53 9.72 0.36 -7.63
N ALA A 54 9.33 0.20 -6.36
CA ALA A 54 9.45 -1.06 -5.64
C ALA A 54 8.51 -2.15 -6.20
N LEU A 55 7.31 -1.78 -6.66
CA LEU A 55 6.39 -2.70 -7.33
C LEU A 55 6.94 -3.16 -8.69
N GLU A 56 7.45 -2.24 -9.49
CA GLU A 56 8.03 -2.52 -10.81
C GLU A 56 9.29 -3.40 -10.69
N ALA A 57 10.13 -3.16 -9.68
CA ALA A 57 11.30 -4.01 -9.38
C ALA A 57 10.92 -5.46 -9.01
N LEU A 58 9.72 -5.68 -8.47
CA LEU A 58 9.16 -7.02 -8.20
C LEU A 58 8.38 -7.61 -9.40
N GLY A 59 8.45 -6.96 -10.56
CA GLY A 59 7.81 -7.40 -11.80
C GLY A 59 6.29 -7.26 -11.80
N LEU A 60 5.73 -6.34 -10.99
CA LEU A 60 4.33 -5.93 -11.13
C LEU A 60 4.19 -4.86 -12.21
N GLN A 61 3.08 -4.90 -12.93
CA GLN A 61 2.73 -3.90 -13.93
C GLN A 61 1.82 -2.84 -13.30
N VAL A 62 2.22 -1.58 -13.35
CA VAL A 62 1.40 -0.47 -12.87
C VAL A 62 0.44 -0.07 -13.98
N ASP A 63 -0.85 -0.32 -13.79
CA ASP A 63 -1.93 -0.11 -14.76
C ASP A 63 -3.15 0.48 -14.04
N GLY A 64 -3.61 1.67 -14.46
CA GLY A 64 -4.77 2.33 -13.86
C GLY A 64 -6.08 1.53 -13.98
N ASN A 65 -6.15 0.62 -14.95
CA ASN A 65 -7.31 -0.25 -15.19
C ASN A 65 -7.27 -1.56 -14.39
N ALA A 66 -6.21 -1.79 -13.61
CA ALA A 66 -6.09 -2.99 -12.79
C ALA A 66 -7.24 -3.11 -11.77
N GLN A 67 -7.60 -4.36 -11.47
CA GLN A 67 -8.63 -4.72 -10.49
C GLN A 67 -8.13 -4.63 -9.04
N VAL A 68 -6.81 -4.65 -8.84
CA VAL A 68 -6.17 -4.39 -7.54
C VAL A 68 -5.65 -2.96 -7.52
N ILE A 69 -5.90 -2.21 -6.45
CA ILE A 69 -5.43 -0.83 -6.30
C ILE A 69 -4.75 -0.62 -4.94
N TRP A 70 -3.64 0.11 -4.94
CA TRP A 70 -3.07 0.75 -3.76
C TRP A 70 -3.72 2.13 -3.57
N ALA A 71 -4.52 2.29 -2.52
CA ALA A 71 -5.19 3.55 -2.22
C ALA A 71 -4.36 4.43 -1.29
N THR A 72 -4.21 5.69 -1.69
CA THR A 72 -3.49 6.74 -0.96
C THR A 72 -4.45 7.79 -0.38
N SER A 73 -5.76 7.61 -0.50
CA SER A 73 -6.75 8.51 0.14
C SER A 73 -8.11 7.84 0.34
N VAL A 74 -8.88 8.31 1.33
CA VAL A 74 -10.22 7.79 1.61
C VAL A 74 -11.17 7.97 0.41
N PRO A 75 -11.18 9.13 -0.31
CA PRO A 75 -11.98 9.28 -1.52
C PRO A 75 -11.64 8.25 -2.60
N GLU A 76 -10.35 8.04 -2.89
CA GLU A 76 -9.89 7.05 -3.89
C GLU A 76 -10.30 5.63 -3.51
N ALA A 77 -10.13 5.27 -2.23
CA ALA A 77 -10.54 3.97 -1.71
C ALA A 77 -12.06 3.74 -1.87
N LYS A 78 -12.89 4.73 -1.51
CA LYS A 78 -14.35 4.65 -1.65
C LYS A 78 -14.81 4.50 -3.10
N VAL A 79 -14.25 5.32 -4.00
CA VAL A 79 -14.58 5.25 -5.44
C VAL A 79 -14.18 3.89 -6.00
N SER A 80 -12.96 3.43 -5.71
CA SER A 80 -12.46 2.15 -6.22
C SER A 80 -13.24 0.96 -5.68
N LYS A 81 -13.63 1.00 -4.40
CA LYS A 81 -14.52 0.00 -3.80
C LYS A 81 -15.88 -0.02 -4.51
N ALA A 82 -16.47 1.15 -4.80
CA ALA A 82 -17.74 1.22 -5.53
C ALA A 82 -17.64 0.67 -6.96
N MET A 83 -16.46 0.70 -7.58
CA MET A 83 -16.18 0.06 -8.87
C MET A 83 -15.99 -1.48 -8.77
N GLY A 84 -15.96 -2.02 -7.54
CA GLY A 84 -15.72 -3.44 -7.27
C GLY A 84 -14.26 -3.85 -7.34
N LYS A 85 -13.31 -2.91 -7.23
CA LYS A 85 -11.88 -3.21 -7.17
C LYS A 85 -11.48 -3.77 -5.80
N LEU A 86 -10.41 -4.56 -5.78
CA LEU A 86 -9.72 -4.94 -4.55
C LEU A 86 -8.86 -3.76 -4.07
N VAL A 87 -9.36 -3.06 -3.04
CA VAL A 87 -8.66 -1.91 -2.46
C VAL A 87 -7.69 -2.39 -1.39
N VAL A 88 -6.41 -2.07 -1.56
CA VAL A 88 -5.34 -2.29 -0.59
C VAL A 88 -4.84 -0.94 -0.07
N ALA A 89 -4.58 -0.83 1.22
CA ALA A 89 -4.10 0.41 1.83
C ALA A 89 -2.99 0.15 2.85
N GLY A 90 -2.20 1.19 3.15
CA GLY A 90 -1.13 1.16 4.15
C GLY A 90 -1.47 1.80 5.50
N ARG A 91 -2.62 2.50 5.59
CA ARG A 91 -2.94 3.39 6.70
C ARG A 91 -4.27 3.09 7.35
N ARG A 92 -4.31 3.18 8.67
CA ARG A 92 -5.46 2.77 9.46
C ARG A 92 -6.70 3.61 9.21
N GLU A 93 -6.58 4.89 8.83
CA GLU A 93 -7.73 5.71 8.44
C GLU A 93 -8.45 5.19 7.18
N LEU A 94 -7.78 4.36 6.36
CA LEU A 94 -8.33 3.75 5.15
C LEU A 94 -9.02 2.40 5.43
N ALA A 95 -8.85 1.83 6.64
CA ALA A 95 -9.28 0.48 6.99
C ALA A 95 -10.74 0.18 6.62
N SER A 96 -11.64 1.13 6.86
CA SER A 96 -13.08 0.98 6.59
C SER A 96 -13.42 0.97 5.09
N ALA A 97 -12.57 1.57 4.26
CA ALA A 97 -12.74 1.67 2.81
C ALA A 97 -11.89 0.65 2.03
N SER A 98 -10.93 -0.02 2.67
CA SER A 98 -10.06 -1.03 2.06
C SER A 98 -10.58 -2.46 2.23
N CYS A 99 -10.29 -3.34 1.27
CA CYS A 99 -10.46 -4.78 1.41
C CYS A 99 -9.33 -5.38 2.24
N VAL A 100 -8.10 -4.91 2.01
CA VAL A 100 -6.88 -5.34 2.71
C VAL A 100 -6.16 -4.10 3.25
N LEU A 101 -5.71 -4.16 4.49
CA LEU A 101 -4.86 -3.16 5.10
C LEU A 101 -3.51 -3.79 5.45
N ILE A 102 -2.43 -3.17 5.01
CA ILE A 102 -1.05 -3.52 5.34
C ILE A 102 -0.57 -2.48 6.35
N GLU A 103 -0.54 -2.81 7.64
CA GLU A 103 -0.07 -1.89 8.68
C GLU A 103 1.17 -2.45 9.39
N GLU A 104 1.98 -1.57 9.99
CA GLU A 104 3.07 -1.99 10.85
C GLU A 104 2.69 -1.83 12.32
N GLU A 105 2.69 -2.92 13.08
CA GLU A 105 2.45 -2.91 14.53
C GLU A 105 3.65 -3.52 15.25
N GLY A 106 4.29 -2.75 16.13
CA GLY A 106 5.45 -3.22 16.90
C GLY A 106 6.65 -3.62 16.02
N GLY A 107 6.86 -2.94 14.88
CA GLY A 107 7.94 -3.23 13.93
C GLY A 107 7.69 -4.45 13.05
N ARG A 108 6.47 -5.00 13.06
CA ARG A 108 6.08 -6.15 12.24
C ARG A 108 4.95 -5.77 11.30
N PRO A 109 5.10 -5.98 9.97
CA PRO A 109 4.02 -5.76 9.05
C PRO A 109 2.94 -6.83 9.24
N LYS A 110 1.69 -6.39 9.30
CA LYS A 110 0.49 -7.22 9.41
C LYS A 110 -0.40 -7.02 8.20
N LEU A 111 -1.12 -8.07 7.84
CA LEU A 111 -2.14 -8.03 6.81
C LEU A 111 -3.50 -8.22 7.47
N LEU A 112 -4.31 -7.17 7.41
CA LEU A 112 -5.65 -7.14 7.96
C LEU A 112 -6.67 -7.22 6.82
N LEU A 113 -7.73 -7.99 7.01
CA LEU A 113 -8.75 -8.27 6.00
C LEU A 113 -10.12 -7.80 6.46
N ASN A 114 -10.72 -6.90 5.69
CA ASN A 114 -12.12 -6.55 5.81
C ASN A 114 -12.96 -7.48 4.93
N THR A 115 -13.54 -8.50 5.54
CA THR A 115 -14.28 -9.55 4.82
C THR A 115 -15.56 -9.05 4.13
N ASN A 116 -16.16 -7.97 4.63
CA ASN A 116 -17.34 -7.37 3.99
C ASN A 116 -16.94 -6.65 2.70
N ASN A 117 -15.86 -5.86 2.76
CA ASN A 117 -15.33 -5.18 1.59
C ASN A 117 -14.77 -6.16 0.56
N LEU A 118 -14.13 -7.25 1.00
CA LEU A 118 -13.66 -8.31 0.10
C LEU A 118 -14.83 -8.98 -0.62
N ARG A 119 -15.93 -9.29 0.06
CA ARG A 119 -17.13 -9.87 -0.56
C ARG A 119 -17.80 -8.96 -1.59
N SER A 120 -17.67 -7.65 -1.43
CA SER A 120 -18.14 -6.67 -2.43
C SER A 120 -17.16 -6.43 -3.58
N SER A 121 -15.93 -6.94 -3.48
CA SER A 121 -14.95 -6.90 -4.56
C SER A 121 -15.28 -7.94 -5.62
N LYS A 122 -14.92 -7.66 -6.87
CA LYS A 122 -14.98 -8.62 -7.99
C LYS A 122 -13.76 -9.55 -8.04
N VAL A 123 -12.83 -9.38 -7.10
CA VAL A 123 -11.56 -10.11 -7.04
C VAL A 123 -11.63 -11.19 -5.97
N GLN A 124 -11.30 -12.41 -6.36
CA GLN A 124 -11.11 -13.52 -5.43
C GLN A 124 -9.64 -13.59 -5.02
N LEU A 125 -9.40 -13.84 -3.72
CA LEU A 125 -8.06 -14.08 -3.18
C LEU A 125 -7.93 -15.56 -2.85
N GLY A 126 -6.75 -16.13 -3.11
CA GLY A 126 -6.45 -17.52 -2.77
C GLY A 126 -6.48 -17.79 -1.26
N ASP A 127 -6.91 -18.99 -0.89
CA ASP A 127 -7.14 -19.41 0.50
C ASP A 127 -5.92 -19.25 1.42
N ALA A 128 -4.70 -19.42 0.87
CA ALA A 128 -3.47 -19.25 1.64
C ALA A 128 -3.33 -17.83 2.20
N LEU A 129 -3.68 -16.81 1.40
CA LEU A 129 -3.64 -15.42 1.84
C LEU A 129 -4.73 -15.13 2.88
N LEU A 130 -5.93 -15.71 2.70
CA LEU A 130 -7.04 -15.57 3.63
C LEU A 130 -6.74 -16.18 5.01
N LYS A 131 -5.94 -17.24 5.07
CA LYS A 131 -5.50 -17.88 6.32
C LYS A 131 -4.41 -17.09 7.06
N LEU A 132 -3.59 -16.33 6.33
CA LEU A 132 -2.53 -15.51 6.90
C LEU A 132 -3.03 -14.16 7.43
N ALA A 133 -4.19 -13.69 6.94
CA ALA A 133 -4.74 -12.40 7.30
C ALA A 133 -5.49 -12.42 8.64
N GLU A 134 -5.27 -11.41 9.47
CA GLU A 134 -6.15 -11.13 10.63
C GLU A 134 -7.42 -10.42 10.14
N LYS A 135 -8.57 -10.64 10.79
CA LYS A 135 -9.85 -10.04 10.36
C LYS A 135 -10.10 -8.73 11.08
N ILE A 136 -10.65 -7.75 10.35
CA ILE A 136 -11.09 -6.44 10.85
C ILE A 136 -12.46 -6.04 10.31
#